data_AF-A0AAJ3JS26-F1
#
_entry.id   AF-A0AAJ3JS26-F1
#
_cell.length_a   1.000
_cell.length_b   1.000
_cell.length_c   1.000
_cell.angle_alpha   90.00
_cell.angle_beta   90.00
_cell.angle_gamma   90.00
#
_symmetry.space_group_name_H-M   'P 1'
#
loop_
_entity.id
_entity.type
_entity.pdbx_description
1 polymer ?
#
loop_
_entity_poly.entity_id
_entity_poly.type
_entity_poly.pdbx_seq_one_letter_code
_entity_poly.pdbx_strand_id
1 'polypeptide(L)'
;MRGSDVEVPAAGVMENFLSKIRRYVGASALEAQVQVSPHFLPEGAVSFAVSLKDLDSMAALVTDDLLPDEVHRSVYQRRIAFIGGRLCAELAMESINVSTEGGVFRCFDGVPKWPPGIVGSITHTEHMAYATIVNSSHIGSLGIESEPVASDDATRSILSFCCTDLEREVWFGSGLDSRMPRFCFRLKKPFTRRFIPV
;
A
#
# COMPACT_ATOMS: atom_id res chain seq x y z
N MET A 1 11.60 17.43 49.45
CA MET A 1 12.54 17.66 48.33
C MET A 1 13.40 16.43 48.13
N ARG A 2 13.13 15.69 47.05
CA ARG A 2 14.09 15.03 46.15
C ARG A 2 13.25 14.15 45.22
N GLY A 3 12.84 14.76 44.10
CA GLY A 3 12.35 14.00 42.97
C GLY A 3 13.52 13.17 42.46
N SER A 4 13.34 11.86 42.42
CA SER A 4 14.16 10.98 41.61
C SER A 4 13.70 11.19 40.16
N ASP A 5 14.41 12.06 39.45
CA ASP A 5 14.32 12.16 38.00
C ASP A 5 14.71 10.80 37.42
N VAL A 6 13.69 9.99 37.12
CA VAL A 6 13.83 8.86 36.21
C VAL A 6 14.07 9.50 34.85
N GLU A 7 15.32 9.44 34.37
CA GLU A 7 15.63 9.75 32.98
C GLU A 7 14.74 8.88 32.09
N VAL A 8 13.74 9.51 31.51
CA VAL A 8 13.00 8.95 30.38
C VAL A 8 14.01 8.89 29.24
N PRO A 9 14.34 7.71 28.69
CA PRO A 9 15.26 7.62 27.57
C PRO A 9 14.69 8.49 26.43
N ALA A 10 15.50 9.37 25.86
CA ALA A 10 15.14 10.07 24.63
C ALA A 10 14.65 9.01 23.64
N ALA A 11 13.39 9.14 23.18
CA ALA A 11 12.78 8.19 22.27
C ALA A 11 13.71 8.03 21.06
N GLY A 12 14.41 6.90 20.96
CA GLY A 12 15.22 6.60 19.79
C GLY A 12 14.31 6.68 18.58
N VAL A 13 14.60 7.60 17.67
CA VAL A 13 13.80 7.80 16.45
C VAL A 13 13.74 6.45 15.73
N MET A 14 12.56 5.85 15.69
CA MET A 14 12.38 4.57 15.02
C MET A 14 12.61 4.77 13.52
N GLU A 15 13.70 4.19 13.02
CA GLU A 15 14.13 4.30 11.63
C GLU A 15 13.09 3.66 10.70
N ASN A 16 12.69 4.37 9.64
CA ASN A 16 11.67 3.94 8.69
C ASN A 16 12.21 3.00 7.60
N PHE A 17 11.33 2.42 6.78
CA PHE A 17 11.72 1.43 5.76
C PHE A 17 12.59 2.05 4.66
N LEU A 18 12.22 3.24 4.19
CA LEU A 18 12.91 3.96 3.13
C LEU A 18 14.36 4.25 3.51
N SER A 19 14.60 4.79 4.70
CA SER A 19 15.95 5.10 5.20
C SER A 19 16.80 3.85 5.35
N LYS A 20 16.22 2.78 5.92
CA LYS A 20 16.93 1.51 6.06
C LYS A 20 17.29 0.90 4.70
N ILE A 21 16.36 0.85 3.75
CA ILE A 21 16.64 0.31 2.41
C ILE A 21 17.69 1.15 1.69
N ARG A 22 17.58 2.49 1.72
CA ARG A 22 18.60 3.39 1.16
C ARG A 22 19.98 3.14 1.74
N ARG A 23 20.09 2.81 3.02
CA ARG A 23 21.36 2.44 3.67
C ARG A 23 21.97 1.16 3.10
N TYR A 24 21.15 0.16 2.78
CA TYR A 24 21.61 -1.15 2.29
C TYR A 24 21.94 -1.14 0.79
N VAL A 25 21.11 -0.50 -0.03
CA VAL A 25 21.21 -0.58 -1.51
C VAL A 25 21.64 0.73 -2.17
N GLY A 26 21.65 1.84 -1.44
CA GLY A 26 21.90 3.18 -1.97
C GLY A 26 20.65 3.85 -2.54
N ALA A 27 20.54 5.18 -2.36
CA ALA A 27 19.38 5.94 -2.80
C ALA A 27 19.14 5.88 -4.31
N SER A 28 20.18 6.08 -5.12
CA SER A 28 20.04 6.08 -6.58
C SER A 28 19.64 4.73 -7.16
N ALA A 29 20.12 3.62 -6.57
CA ALA A 29 19.75 2.29 -7.01
C ALA A 29 18.27 2.00 -6.70
N LEU A 30 17.81 2.39 -5.51
CA LEU A 30 16.41 2.26 -5.09
C LEU A 30 15.46 3.08 -5.96
N GLU A 31 15.80 4.34 -6.19
CA GLU A 31 14.98 5.27 -6.99
C GLU A 31 14.85 4.80 -8.45
N ALA A 32 15.86 4.11 -8.98
CA ALA A 32 15.78 3.50 -10.30
C ALA A 32 14.78 2.32 -10.40
N GLN A 33 14.39 1.71 -9.28
CA GLN A 33 13.45 0.59 -9.23
C GLN A 33 12.01 0.99 -8.89
N VAL A 34 11.79 2.26 -8.55
CA VAL A 34 10.49 2.76 -8.17
C VAL A 34 9.95 3.66 -9.27
N GLN A 35 8.68 3.46 -9.62
CA GLN A 35 8.01 4.22 -10.65
C GLN A 35 6.78 4.91 -10.08
N VAL A 36 6.44 6.07 -10.65
CA VAL A 36 5.12 6.67 -10.42
C VAL A 36 4.08 5.69 -10.96
N SER A 37 3.04 5.46 -10.17
CA SER A 37 2.01 4.51 -10.57
C SER A 37 1.25 5.01 -11.79
N PRO A 38 0.95 4.15 -12.79
CA PRO A 38 0.34 4.58 -14.06
C PRO A 38 -1.16 4.92 -13.95
N HIS A 39 -1.76 4.88 -12.76
CA HIS A 39 -3.20 5.01 -12.58
C HIS A 39 -3.68 6.46 -12.64
N PHE A 40 -4.93 6.65 -13.06
CA PHE A 40 -5.56 7.96 -12.99
C PHE A 40 -5.88 8.29 -11.52
N LEU A 41 -5.10 9.20 -10.94
CA LEU A 41 -5.25 9.59 -9.54
C LEU A 41 -6.14 10.84 -9.40
N PRO A 42 -6.90 10.97 -8.30
CA PRO A 42 -7.55 12.23 -7.99
C PRO A 42 -6.51 13.34 -7.78
N GLU A 43 -6.93 14.59 -7.94
CA GLU A 43 -6.06 15.74 -7.73
C GLU A 43 -5.42 15.71 -6.32
N GLY A 44 -4.12 15.98 -6.26
CA GLY A 44 -3.34 15.97 -5.03
C GLY A 44 -2.97 14.57 -4.50
N ALA A 45 -3.40 13.49 -5.15
CA ALA A 45 -2.94 12.16 -4.80
C ALA A 45 -1.61 11.82 -5.48
N VAL A 46 -0.74 11.16 -4.72
CA VAL A 46 0.56 10.68 -5.19
C VAL A 46 0.62 9.17 -5.03
N SER A 47 1.11 8.49 -6.05
CA SER A 47 1.20 7.03 -6.06
C SER A 47 2.55 6.56 -6.60
N PHE A 48 3.12 5.58 -5.93
CA PHE A 48 4.32 4.88 -6.35
C PHE A 48 4.08 3.38 -6.42
N ALA A 49 4.83 2.73 -7.30
CA ALA A 49 4.83 1.29 -7.52
C ALA A 49 6.26 0.76 -7.57
N VAL A 50 6.45 -0.47 -7.09
CA VAL A 50 7.72 -1.19 -7.15
C VAL A 50 7.49 -2.63 -7.60
N SER A 51 8.39 -3.12 -8.45
CA SER A 51 8.46 -4.53 -8.83
C SER A 51 8.96 -5.36 -7.66
N LEU A 52 8.20 -6.38 -7.27
CA LEU A 52 8.57 -7.27 -6.17
C LEU A 52 9.77 -8.14 -6.54
N LYS A 53 9.97 -8.45 -7.82
CA LYS A 53 11.14 -9.19 -8.30
C LYS A 53 12.41 -8.35 -8.21
N ASP A 54 12.33 -7.09 -8.60
CA ASP A 54 13.49 -6.19 -8.55
C ASP A 54 13.81 -5.82 -7.11
N LEU A 55 12.77 -5.61 -6.30
CA LEU A 55 12.90 -5.47 -4.86
C LEU A 55 13.52 -6.72 -4.24
N ASP A 56 13.10 -7.93 -4.60
CA ASP A 56 13.66 -9.19 -4.10
C ASP A 56 15.14 -9.35 -4.45
N SER A 57 15.51 -9.00 -5.69
CA SER A 57 16.89 -9.02 -6.17
C SER A 57 17.81 -8.08 -5.39
N MET A 58 17.25 -6.94 -4.94
CA MET A 58 17.91 -6.02 -4.01
C MET A 58 17.82 -6.50 -2.56
N ALA A 59 16.73 -7.20 -2.21
CA ALA A 59 16.35 -7.52 -0.85
C ALA A 59 17.03 -8.77 -0.28
N ALA A 60 17.76 -9.53 -1.10
CA ALA A 60 18.78 -10.45 -0.58
C ALA A 60 19.77 -9.74 0.38
N LEU A 61 19.92 -8.41 0.26
CA LEU A 61 20.72 -7.54 1.15
C LEU A 61 19.89 -6.90 2.29
N VAL A 62 18.56 -7.06 2.29
CA VAL A 62 17.58 -6.32 3.09
C VAL A 62 16.98 -7.33 4.09
N THR A 63 17.52 -7.29 5.31
CA THR A 63 17.45 -8.38 6.29
C THR A 63 16.17 -8.43 7.13
N ASP A 64 16.06 -9.46 7.96
CA ASP A 64 14.96 -9.70 8.92
C ASP A 64 14.72 -8.53 9.91
N ASP A 65 15.68 -7.63 10.09
CA ASP A 65 15.63 -6.42 10.93
C ASP A 65 14.60 -5.36 10.48
N LEU A 66 14.00 -5.57 9.30
CA LEU A 66 12.99 -4.70 8.72
C LEU A 66 11.57 -5.12 9.04
N LEU A 67 11.37 -6.37 9.44
CA LEU A 67 10.04 -6.94 9.54
C LEU A 67 9.57 -6.94 11.00
N PRO A 68 8.34 -6.47 11.27
CA PRO A 68 7.68 -6.79 12.53
C PRO A 68 7.56 -8.31 12.71
N ASP A 69 7.57 -8.79 13.96
CA ASP A 69 7.55 -10.22 14.29
C ASP A 69 6.42 -11.01 13.59
N GLU A 70 5.25 -10.40 13.41
CA GLU A 70 4.11 -11.07 12.76
C GLU A 70 4.34 -11.28 11.26
N VAL A 71 4.99 -10.32 10.60
CA VAL A 71 5.34 -10.42 9.18
C VAL A 71 6.56 -11.30 9.00
N HIS A 72 7.49 -11.27 9.96
CA HIS A 72 8.70 -12.09 9.96
C HIS A 72 8.36 -13.59 9.82
N ARG A 73 7.31 -14.05 10.49
CA ARG A 73 6.80 -15.44 10.43
C ARG A 73 5.97 -15.77 9.18
N SER A 74 5.68 -14.78 8.34
CA SER A 74 4.92 -15.01 7.11
C SER A 74 5.80 -15.63 6.02
N VAL A 75 5.15 -16.25 5.02
CA VAL A 75 5.85 -16.74 3.83
C VAL A 75 6.68 -15.63 3.17
N TYR A 76 7.82 -16.00 2.59
CA TYR A 76 8.81 -15.05 2.06
C TYR A 76 8.21 -13.99 1.12
N GLN A 77 7.38 -14.41 0.16
CA GLN A 77 6.70 -13.50 -0.76
C GLN A 77 5.86 -12.43 -0.04
N ARG A 78 5.22 -12.79 1.08
CA ARG A 78 4.42 -11.85 1.87
C ARG A 78 5.30 -10.80 2.56
N ARG A 79 6.51 -11.17 2.97
CA ARG A 79 7.50 -10.27 3.57
C ARG A 79 7.96 -9.23 2.55
N ILE A 80 8.35 -9.67 1.36
CA ILE A 80 8.80 -8.78 0.28
C ILE A 80 7.69 -7.81 -0.12
N ALA A 81 6.45 -8.30 -0.29
CA ALA A 81 5.32 -7.44 -0.59
C ALA A 81 5.02 -6.41 0.52
N PHE A 82 5.20 -6.80 1.78
CA PHE A 82 5.04 -5.86 2.90
C PHE A 82 6.08 -4.75 2.83
N ILE A 83 7.36 -5.09 2.64
CA ILE A 83 8.45 -4.11 2.48
C ILE A 83 8.16 -3.20 1.29
N GLY A 84 7.81 -3.76 0.12
CA GLY A 84 7.52 -2.98 -1.08
C GLY A 84 6.39 -1.99 -0.91
N GLY A 85 5.29 -2.41 -0.28
CA GLY A 85 4.16 -1.51 -0.01
C GLY A 85 4.52 -0.37 0.95
N ARG A 86 5.39 -0.62 1.95
CA ARG A 86 5.86 0.42 2.89
C ARG A 86 6.85 1.37 2.27
N LEU A 87 7.75 0.85 1.46
CA LEU A 87 8.67 1.64 0.65
C LEU A 87 7.92 2.62 -0.26
N CYS A 88 6.92 2.14 -1.02
CA CYS A 88 6.12 3.01 -1.88
C CYS A 88 5.37 4.09 -1.07
N ALA A 89 4.86 3.74 0.11
CA ALA A 89 4.13 4.67 0.96
C ALA A 89 5.02 5.80 1.48
N GLU A 90 6.21 5.45 1.96
CA GLU A 90 7.18 6.41 2.50
C GLU A 90 7.78 7.28 1.39
N LEU A 91 8.03 6.74 0.20
CA LEU A 91 8.41 7.53 -0.99
C LEU A 91 7.32 8.51 -1.40
N ALA A 92 6.05 8.08 -1.36
CA ALA A 92 4.93 8.97 -1.63
C ALA A 92 4.90 10.13 -0.63
N MET A 93 5.09 9.85 0.66
CA MET A 93 5.13 10.86 1.71
C MET A 93 6.31 11.83 1.54
N GLU A 94 7.51 11.31 1.27
CA GLU A 94 8.70 12.11 1.03
C GLU A 94 8.52 13.06 -0.16
N SER A 95 7.91 12.58 -1.25
CA SER A 95 7.70 13.39 -2.46
C SER A 95 6.81 14.62 -2.26
N ILE A 96 5.99 14.62 -1.19
CA ILE A 96 5.15 15.76 -0.79
C ILE A 96 5.63 16.41 0.51
N ASN A 97 6.90 16.18 0.89
CA ASN A 97 7.56 16.74 2.07
C ASN A 97 6.85 16.42 3.40
N VAL A 98 6.18 15.27 3.47
CA VAL A 98 5.62 14.75 4.73
C VAL A 98 6.67 13.90 5.41
N SER A 99 6.86 14.14 6.71
CA SER A 99 7.81 13.35 7.52
C SER A 99 7.47 11.87 7.47
N THR A 100 8.48 11.07 7.13
CA THR A 100 8.45 9.60 7.19
C THR A 100 9.00 9.08 8.52
N GLU A 101 9.31 9.97 9.47
CA GLU A 101 9.82 9.58 10.79
C GLU A 101 8.83 8.68 11.51
N GLY A 102 9.35 7.61 12.12
CA GLY A 102 8.52 6.64 12.80
C GLY A 102 7.69 5.77 11.88
N GLY A 103 7.87 5.81 10.55
CA GLY A 103 7.40 4.86 9.53
C GLY A 103 5.89 4.65 9.41
N VAL A 104 5.46 4.00 8.32
CA VAL A 104 4.04 3.62 8.15
C VAL A 104 3.78 2.27 8.83
N PHE A 105 3.77 2.20 10.17
CA PHE A 105 3.58 0.91 10.87
C PHE A 105 2.13 0.40 10.81
N ARG A 106 1.92 -0.89 11.10
CA ARG A 106 0.58 -1.45 11.23
C ARG A 106 -0.02 -1.09 12.59
N CYS A 107 -1.32 -0.82 12.63
CA CYS A 107 -2.11 -0.88 13.86
C CYS A 107 -2.43 -2.35 14.22
N PHE A 108 -2.97 -2.57 15.44
CA PHE A 108 -3.37 -3.91 15.95
C PHE A 108 -4.36 -4.66 15.03
N ASP A 109 -5.12 -3.93 14.21
CA ASP A 109 -6.09 -4.44 13.23
C ASP A 109 -5.47 -4.73 11.84
N GLY A 110 -4.16 -4.54 11.71
CA GLY A 110 -3.41 -4.84 10.50
C GLY A 110 -3.48 -3.77 9.40
N VAL A 111 -4.19 -2.64 9.62
CA VAL A 111 -4.18 -1.52 8.65
C VAL A 111 -2.95 -0.63 8.79
N PRO A 112 -2.48 0.02 7.71
CA PRO A 112 -1.43 1.03 7.79
C PRO A 112 -1.87 2.22 8.65
N LYS A 113 -1.02 2.65 9.58
CA LYS A 113 -1.20 3.88 10.33
C LYS A 113 -0.57 5.04 9.57
N TRP A 114 -1.41 5.92 9.04
CA TRP A 114 -0.97 7.14 8.37
C TRP A 114 -0.70 8.25 9.39
N PRO A 115 0.26 9.15 9.13
CA PRO A 115 0.46 10.32 9.96
C PRO A 115 -0.75 11.28 9.86
N PRO A 116 -0.91 12.19 10.83
CA PRO A 116 -1.95 13.21 10.78
C PRO A 116 -1.93 14.00 9.46
N GLY A 117 -3.12 14.27 8.91
CA GLY A 117 -3.26 15.02 7.65
C GLY A 117 -3.11 14.17 6.39
N ILE A 118 -2.78 12.87 6.50
CA ILE A 118 -2.64 11.97 5.36
C ILE A 118 -3.66 10.84 5.45
N VAL A 119 -4.28 10.55 4.31
CA VAL A 119 -4.98 9.29 4.08
C VAL A 119 -4.31 8.55 2.95
N GLY A 120 -4.28 7.23 3.03
CA GLY A 120 -3.58 6.42 2.04
C GLY A 120 -4.08 5.00 1.96
N SER A 121 -3.62 4.30 0.93
CA SER A 121 -3.92 2.90 0.71
C SER A 121 -2.74 2.19 0.08
N ILE A 122 -2.59 0.91 0.41
CA ILE A 122 -1.49 0.04 -0.02
C ILE A 122 -2.11 -1.24 -0.55
N THR A 123 -1.69 -1.67 -1.72
CA THR A 123 -2.08 -2.95 -2.35
C THR A 123 -0.84 -3.62 -2.95
N HIS A 124 -0.96 -4.91 -3.25
CA HIS A 124 0.07 -5.69 -3.92
C HIS A 124 -0.56 -6.81 -4.72
N THR A 125 0.10 -7.17 -5.82
CA THR A 125 -0.11 -8.42 -6.55
C THR A 125 1.05 -9.37 -6.25
N GLU A 126 1.12 -10.47 -7.00
CA GLU A 126 2.30 -11.34 -6.99
C GLU A 126 3.57 -10.63 -7.50
N HIS A 127 3.43 -9.62 -8.35
CA HIS A 127 4.55 -9.02 -9.08
C HIS A 127 4.86 -7.58 -8.66
N MET A 128 3.89 -6.85 -8.13
CA MET A 128 4.02 -5.42 -7.87
C MET A 128 3.44 -5.06 -6.50
N ALA A 129 4.03 -4.08 -5.83
CA ALA A 129 3.41 -3.39 -4.71
C ALA A 129 3.18 -1.91 -5.05
N TYR A 130 2.11 -1.35 -4.48
CA TYR A 130 1.67 0.01 -4.73
C TYR A 130 1.28 0.69 -3.43
N ALA A 131 1.53 1.99 -3.36
CA ALA A 131 0.95 2.85 -2.33
C ALA A 131 0.50 4.16 -2.95
N THR A 132 -0.68 4.62 -2.53
CA THR A 132 -1.20 5.94 -2.89
C THR A 132 -1.56 6.68 -1.62
N ILE A 133 -1.19 7.95 -1.55
CA ILE A 133 -1.55 8.85 -0.46
C ILE A 133 -2.18 10.12 -1.03
N VAL A 134 -2.93 10.83 -0.18
CA VAL A 134 -3.47 12.16 -0.46
C VAL A 134 -3.61 12.92 0.86
N ASN A 135 -3.54 14.26 0.79
CA ASN A 135 -3.88 15.06 1.97
C ASN A 135 -5.35 14.87 2.33
N SER A 136 -5.63 14.65 3.61
CA SER A 136 -6.98 14.42 4.12
C SER A 136 -7.94 15.60 3.87
N SER A 137 -7.41 16.80 3.58
CA SER A 137 -8.22 17.97 3.18
C SER A 137 -8.89 17.82 1.81
N HIS A 138 -8.33 17.03 0.89
CA HIS A 138 -8.91 16.80 -0.43
C HIS A 138 -9.95 15.68 -0.40
N ILE A 139 -9.68 14.59 0.32
CA ILE A 139 -10.56 13.40 0.38
C ILE A 139 -10.50 12.78 1.78
N GLY A 140 -11.67 12.45 2.34
CA GLY A 140 -11.77 11.85 3.69
C GLY A 140 -11.36 10.37 3.80
N SER A 141 -11.29 9.64 2.69
CA SER A 141 -10.76 8.26 2.66
C SER A 141 -10.30 7.85 1.25
N LEU A 142 -9.29 7.00 1.18
CA LEU A 142 -8.71 6.50 -0.07
C LEU A 142 -8.55 4.98 -0.02
N GLY A 143 -8.90 4.30 -1.10
CA GLY A 143 -8.61 2.90 -1.32
C GLY A 143 -8.02 2.66 -2.70
N ILE A 144 -7.01 1.80 -2.78
CA ILE A 144 -6.55 1.27 -4.05
C ILE A 144 -6.56 -0.25 -3.97
N GLU A 145 -6.73 -0.90 -5.12
CA GLU A 145 -6.64 -2.35 -5.22
C GLU A 145 -6.09 -2.72 -6.59
N SER A 146 -5.06 -3.57 -6.60
CA SER A 146 -4.43 -4.08 -7.81
C SER A 146 -4.65 -5.58 -7.87
N GLU A 147 -5.18 -6.07 -8.98
CA GLU A 147 -5.49 -7.49 -9.18
C GLU A 147 -5.19 -7.87 -10.64
N PRO A 148 -4.78 -9.11 -10.92
CA PRO A 148 -4.68 -9.60 -12.29
C PRO A 148 -6.04 -9.57 -13.01
N VAL A 149 -6.01 -9.16 -14.28
CA VAL A 149 -7.19 -9.19 -15.16
C VAL A 149 -7.73 -10.63 -15.21
N ALA A 150 -9.01 -10.79 -14.85
CA ALA A 150 -9.67 -12.09 -14.89
C ALA A 150 -9.95 -12.50 -16.34
N SER A 151 -9.85 -13.80 -16.62
CA SER A 151 -10.49 -14.39 -17.80
C SER A 151 -12.00 -14.15 -17.76
N ASP A 152 -12.65 -14.08 -18.92
CA ASP A 152 -14.09 -13.86 -19.04
C ASP A 152 -14.95 -14.86 -18.25
N ASP A 153 -14.51 -16.12 -18.13
CA ASP A 153 -15.22 -17.15 -17.37
C ASP A 153 -15.18 -16.91 -15.86
N ALA A 154 -13.98 -16.60 -15.33
CA ALA A 154 -13.81 -16.19 -13.94
C ALA A 154 -14.58 -14.90 -13.64
N THR A 155 -14.55 -13.95 -14.57
CA THR A 155 -15.32 -12.71 -14.55
C THR A 155 -16.82 -12.99 -14.35
N ARG A 156 -17.42 -13.80 -15.24
CA ARG A 156 -18.85 -14.17 -15.16
C ARG A 156 -19.20 -14.88 -13.86
N SER A 157 -18.33 -15.78 -13.40
CA SER A 157 -18.50 -16.50 -12.14
C SER A 157 -18.52 -15.55 -10.94
N ILE A 158 -17.58 -14.61 -10.87
CA ILE A 158 -17.52 -13.61 -9.81
C ILE A 158 -18.76 -12.72 -9.82
N LEU A 159 -19.17 -12.22 -10.99
CA LEU A 159 -20.38 -11.39 -11.10
C LEU A 159 -21.63 -12.10 -10.57
N SER A 160 -21.78 -13.39 -10.91
CA SER A 160 -22.94 -14.19 -10.52
C SER A 160 -23.10 -14.29 -9.00
N PHE A 161 -21.97 -14.36 -8.29
CA PHE A 161 -21.93 -14.50 -6.84
C PHE A 161 -21.96 -13.15 -6.12
N CYS A 162 -21.37 -12.10 -6.71
CA CYS A 162 -21.01 -10.89 -5.99
C CYS A 162 -21.88 -9.68 -6.31
N CYS A 163 -22.46 -9.62 -7.51
CA CYS A 163 -23.34 -8.52 -7.91
C CYS A 163 -24.80 -8.98 -7.82
N THR A 164 -25.69 -8.10 -7.36
CA THR A 164 -27.13 -8.28 -7.53
C THR A 164 -27.53 -8.02 -8.99
N ASP A 165 -28.73 -8.42 -9.40
CA ASP A 165 -29.23 -8.10 -10.75
C ASP A 165 -29.27 -6.58 -11.00
N LEU A 166 -29.66 -5.80 -9.99
CA LEU A 166 -29.67 -4.34 -10.06
C LEU A 166 -28.26 -3.77 -10.25
N GLU A 167 -27.26 -4.27 -9.53
CA GLU A 167 -25.87 -3.81 -9.71
C GLU A 167 -25.31 -4.21 -11.07
N ARG A 168 -25.69 -5.39 -11.59
CA ARG A 168 -25.29 -5.81 -12.94
C ARG A 168 -25.85 -4.87 -14.00
N GLU A 169 -27.13 -4.52 -13.88
CA GLU A 169 -27.82 -3.61 -14.79
C GLU A 169 -27.25 -2.18 -14.70
N VAL A 170 -27.10 -1.64 -13.49
CA VAL A 170 -26.68 -0.25 -13.26
C VAL A 170 -25.19 -0.04 -13.54
N TRP A 171 -24.32 -0.98 -13.17
CA TRP A 171 -22.86 -0.80 -13.29
C TRP A 171 -22.28 -1.32 -14.60
N PHE A 172 -22.90 -2.32 -15.24
CA PHE A 172 -22.36 -2.92 -16.47
C PHE A 172 -23.30 -2.80 -17.68
N GLY A 173 -24.58 -2.45 -17.50
CA GLY A 173 -25.52 -2.30 -18.60
C GLY A 173 -25.55 -3.54 -19.49
N SER A 174 -25.37 -3.36 -20.81
CA SER A 174 -25.32 -4.44 -21.81
C SER A 174 -23.92 -4.99 -22.11
N GLY A 175 -22.87 -4.47 -21.47
CA GLY A 175 -21.48 -4.78 -21.81
C GLY A 175 -20.65 -5.16 -20.59
N LEU A 176 -20.14 -6.40 -20.58
CA LEU A 176 -19.17 -6.83 -19.57
C LEU A 176 -17.77 -6.48 -20.03
N ASP A 177 -17.21 -5.40 -19.49
CA ASP A 177 -15.77 -5.19 -19.50
C ASP A 177 -15.14 -6.17 -18.50
N SER A 178 -14.24 -7.04 -18.95
CA SER A 178 -13.57 -8.05 -18.10
C SER A 178 -12.78 -7.46 -16.93
N ARG A 179 -12.51 -6.14 -16.94
CA ARG A 179 -11.87 -5.39 -15.85
C ARG A 179 -12.80 -5.03 -14.69
N MET A 180 -14.11 -5.08 -14.91
CA MET A 180 -15.13 -4.52 -14.01
C MET A 180 -15.83 -5.49 -13.02
N PRO A 181 -15.71 -6.83 -13.06
CA PRO A 181 -16.39 -7.73 -12.11
C PRO A 181 -15.82 -7.84 -10.71
N ARG A 182 -14.49 -7.89 -10.60
CA ARG A 182 -13.82 -7.96 -9.28
C ARG A 182 -14.11 -6.70 -8.45
N PHE A 183 -14.54 -5.62 -9.11
CA PHE A 183 -15.07 -4.39 -8.53
C PHE A 183 -16.24 -4.63 -7.56
N CYS A 184 -17.29 -5.38 -7.95
CA CYS A 184 -18.46 -5.62 -7.10
C CYS A 184 -18.13 -6.38 -5.82
N PHE A 185 -17.32 -7.44 -5.93
CA PHE A 185 -17.01 -8.31 -4.80
C PHE A 185 -16.36 -7.55 -3.66
N ARG A 186 -15.53 -6.56 -4.00
CA ARG A 186 -14.71 -5.87 -3.00
C ARG A 186 -15.26 -4.52 -2.56
N LEU A 187 -16.06 -3.84 -3.39
CA LEU A 187 -16.84 -2.67 -2.94
C LEU A 187 -17.77 -3.01 -1.76
N LYS A 188 -18.26 -4.25 -1.70
CA LYS A 188 -19.15 -4.71 -0.62
C LYS A 188 -18.44 -5.12 0.66
N LYS A 189 -17.10 -5.12 0.72
CA LYS A 189 -16.41 -5.31 2.00
C LYS A 189 -16.46 -4.01 2.80
N PRO A 190 -16.98 -4.00 4.03
CA PRO A 190 -17.10 -2.77 4.80
C PRO A 190 -15.69 -2.28 5.18
N PHE A 191 -15.34 -1.07 4.76
CA PHE A 191 -14.58 -0.01 5.45
C PHE A 191 -13.99 0.99 4.42
N THR A 192 -14.58 2.19 4.40
CA THR A 192 -14.12 3.50 3.88
C THR A 192 -13.00 3.51 2.85
N ARG A 193 -13.35 3.44 1.56
CA ARG A 193 -12.39 3.52 0.44
C ARG A 193 -13.05 4.15 -0.79
N ARG A 194 -12.51 5.27 -1.28
CA ARG A 194 -12.75 5.72 -2.65
C ARG A 194 -11.71 5.05 -3.54
N PHE A 195 -12.16 4.26 -4.52
CA PHE A 195 -11.32 3.33 -5.29
C PHE A 195 -10.81 3.95 -6.59
N ILE A 196 -9.55 3.68 -6.90
CA ILE A 196 -8.91 3.96 -8.19
C ILE A 196 -8.60 2.60 -8.84
N PRO A 197 -9.21 2.26 -10.00
CA PRO A 197 -8.91 1.01 -10.70
C PRO A 197 -7.47 1.00 -11.23
N VAL A 198 -6.83 -0.16 -11.12
CA VAL A 198 -5.48 -0.48 -11.59
C VAL A 198 -5.58 -1.28 -12.88
#